data_AF-A0A540N6R5-F1
#
_entry.id   AF-A0A540N6R5-F1
#
_cell.length_a   1.000
_cell.length_b   1.000
_cell.length_c   1.000
_cell.angle_alpha   90.00
_cell.angle_beta   90.00
_cell.angle_gamma   90.00
#
_symmetry.space_group_name_H-M   'P 1'
#
loop_
_entity.id
_entity.type
_entity.pdbx_description
1 polymer ?
#
loop_
_entity_poly.entity_id
_entity_poly.type
_entity_poly.pdbx_seq_one_letter_code
_entity_poly.pdbx_strand_id
1 'polypeptide(L)'
;MFGFSLEAGAVLLRKAVAAFIMTGCFNGEMFISNDDVTLAATTFPIPMFQIPSLLVSLRLRPLIGEDLYCTEGLLWLALSFRDFYNNLSLYEDDDDFFGIYGSADLRRIRFVLVNNRTERFWDQQMDLFTIDRGRMIAPEFHYVYNVVVGIPSGIFGSLIMNLSRFGMTVSALVTETQVTFTVGNVKIVLRKELEECIIGGAVGENPVSLVFHIHYSNTMLRSSFLSKRVWLLGQSNGSSVMLNCPVGTLGNLMFYVG
;
A
#
# COMPACT_ATOMS: atom_id res chain seq x y z
N MET A 1 -2.87 14.21 -22.01
CA MET A 1 -2.42 12.81 -22.22
C MET A 1 -1.57 12.38 -21.03
N PHE A 2 -1.45 11.07 -20.81
CA PHE A 2 -0.51 10.52 -19.85
C PHE A 2 0.03 9.18 -20.31
N GLY A 3 1.17 8.82 -19.77
CA GLY A 3 1.80 7.52 -19.95
C GLY A 3 2.60 7.16 -18.71
N PHE A 4 2.53 5.89 -18.34
CA PHE A 4 3.37 5.27 -17.32
C PHE A 4 3.81 3.91 -17.84
N SER A 5 5.10 3.61 -17.75
CA SER A 5 5.64 2.32 -18.16
C SER A 5 6.56 1.73 -17.09
N LEU A 6 6.67 0.40 -17.10
CA LEU A 6 7.57 -0.38 -16.28
C LEU A 6 8.26 -1.37 -17.21
N GLU A 7 9.59 -1.35 -17.20
CA GLU A 7 10.41 -2.33 -17.96
C GLU A 7 10.46 -3.69 -17.26
N ALA A 8 10.26 -3.69 -15.93
CA ALA A 8 10.19 -4.89 -15.11
C ALA A 8 9.32 -4.66 -13.87
N GLY A 9 8.87 -5.76 -13.26
CA GLY A 9 8.11 -5.75 -12.01
C GLY A 9 6.60 -5.77 -12.19
N ALA A 10 6.08 -6.14 -13.36
CA ALA A 10 4.64 -6.26 -13.57
C ALA A 10 3.99 -7.33 -12.65
N VAL A 11 4.70 -8.43 -12.35
CA VAL A 11 4.20 -9.44 -11.39
C VAL A 11 4.26 -8.91 -9.96
N LEU A 12 5.29 -8.13 -9.59
CA LEU A 12 5.30 -7.38 -8.34
C LEU A 12 4.16 -6.37 -8.22
N LEU A 13 3.87 -5.60 -9.29
CA LEU A 13 2.74 -4.68 -9.36
C LEU A 13 1.42 -5.44 -9.17
N ARG A 14 1.22 -6.56 -9.86
CA ARG A 14 0.05 -7.44 -9.65
C ARG A 14 -0.09 -7.86 -8.20
N LYS A 15 1.00 -8.32 -7.57
CA LYS A 15 0.99 -8.74 -6.16
C LYS A 15 0.63 -7.58 -5.21
N ALA A 16 1.07 -6.36 -5.50
CA ALA A 16 0.69 -5.18 -4.74
C ALA A 16 -0.79 -4.81 -4.95
N VAL A 17 -1.28 -4.84 -6.20
CA VAL A 17 -2.69 -4.57 -6.53
C VAL A 17 -3.63 -5.62 -5.92
N ALA A 18 -3.17 -6.87 -5.73
CA ALA A 18 -3.92 -7.92 -5.04
C ALA A 18 -4.39 -7.49 -3.64
N ALA A 19 -3.68 -6.58 -2.97
CA ALA A 19 -4.06 -6.09 -1.65
C ALA A 19 -5.43 -5.39 -1.67
N PHE A 20 -5.72 -4.60 -2.72
CA PHE A 20 -7.01 -3.94 -2.90
C PHE A 20 -8.15 -4.95 -3.08
N ILE A 21 -7.90 -6.02 -3.83
CA ILE A 21 -8.87 -7.10 -4.03
C ILE A 21 -9.17 -7.82 -2.71
N MET A 22 -8.14 -8.11 -1.93
CA MET A 22 -8.26 -8.81 -0.65
C MET A 22 -8.95 -7.98 0.44
N THR A 23 -8.88 -6.65 0.39
CA THR A 23 -9.60 -5.76 1.31
C THR A 23 -11.04 -5.47 0.86
N GLY A 24 -11.45 -5.96 -0.31
CA GLY A 24 -12.75 -5.68 -0.91
C GLY A 24 -12.85 -4.30 -1.57
N CYS A 25 -11.72 -3.61 -1.73
CA CYS A 25 -11.61 -2.34 -2.45
C CYS A 25 -11.57 -2.57 -3.96
N PHE A 26 -12.70 -2.95 -4.56
CA PHE A 26 -12.73 -3.23 -6.01
C PHE A 26 -12.69 -1.99 -6.90
N ASN A 27 -13.05 -0.83 -6.35
CA ASN A 27 -13.14 0.44 -7.04
C ASN A 27 -12.32 1.47 -6.27
N GLY A 28 -11.61 2.32 -7.00
CA GLY A 28 -10.80 3.36 -6.40
C GLY A 28 -10.37 4.41 -7.41
N GLU A 29 -9.33 5.14 -7.02
CA GLU A 29 -8.82 6.30 -7.71
C GLU A 29 -7.35 6.09 -8.05
N MET A 30 -6.95 6.52 -9.25
CA MET A 30 -5.57 6.60 -9.70
C MET A 30 -5.23 8.08 -9.91
N PHE A 31 -4.20 8.53 -9.20
CA PHE A 31 -3.61 9.84 -9.34
C PHE A 31 -2.33 9.71 -10.16
N ILE A 32 -2.20 10.51 -11.22
CA ILE A 32 -1.04 10.49 -12.09
C ILE A 32 -0.45 11.89 -12.13
N SER A 33 0.77 12.03 -11.62
CA SER A 33 1.57 13.24 -11.71
C SER A 33 2.80 12.99 -12.58
N ASN A 34 3.68 13.99 -12.71
CA ASN A 34 4.99 13.78 -13.35
C ASN A 34 6.01 13.09 -12.43
N ASP A 35 5.70 12.94 -11.13
CA ASP A 35 6.63 12.38 -10.15
C ASP A 35 6.24 10.97 -9.69
N ASP A 36 4.95 10.65 -9.68
CA ASP A 36 4.43 9.36 -9.26
C ASP A 36 3.04 9.02 -9.82
N VAL A 37 2.72 7.73 -9.73
CA VAL A 37 1.38 7.18 -9.91
C VAL A 37 0.92 6.60 -8.58
N THR A 38 -0.24 7.05 -8.09
CA THR A 38 -0.79 6.59 -6.80
C THR A 38 -2.17 5.99 -7.01
N LEU A 39 -2.34 4.73 -6.59
CA LEU A 39 -3.65 4.06 -6.52
C LEU A 39 -4.18 4.14 -5.11
N ALA A 40 -5.42 4.56 -4.90
CA ALA A 40 -6.02 4.63 -3.57
C ALA A 40 -7.45 4.11 -3.57
N ALA A 41 -7.83 3.41 -2.50
CA ALA A 41 -9.22 3.11 -2.18
C ALA A 41 -9.42 3.00 -0.68
N THR A 42 -10.66 3.26 -0.26
CA THR A 42 -11.07 3.17 1.14
C THR A 42 -12.16 2.11 1.32
N THR A 43 -12.13 1.41 2.45
CA THR A 43 -13.25 0.60 2.91
C THR A 43 -14.17 1.47 3.77
N PHE A 44 -15.48 1.26 3.64
CA PHE A 44 -16.43 1.89 4.55
C PHE A 44 -16.42 1.15 5.89
N PRO A 45 -16.43 1.87 7.02
CA PRO A 45 -16.54 1.22 8.31
C PRO A 45 -17.87 0.47 8.39
N ILE A 46 -17.87 -0.67 9.07
CA ILE A 46 -19.10 -1.43 9.34
C ILE A 46 -19.31 -1.44 10.86
N PRO A 47 -20.00 -0.42 11.43
CA PRO A 47 -20.08 -0.23 12.88
C PRO A 47 -20.67 -1.44 13.62
N MET A 48 -21.64 -2.13 12.99
CA MET A 48 -22.28 -3.33 13.54
C MET A 48 -21.28 -4.46 13.86
N PHE A 49 -20.20 -4.56 13.09
CA PHE A 49 -19.15 -5.57 13.28
C PHE A 49 -17.85 -4.98 13.85
N GLN A 50 -17.86 -3.70 14.27
CA GLN A 50 -16.68 -2.98 14.74
C GLN A 50 -15.49 -3.04 13.76
N ILE A 51 -15.80 -3.06 12.45
CA ILE A 51 -14.78 -3.04 11.39
C ILE A 51 -14.48 -1.57 11.07
N PRO A 52 -13.25 -1.08 11.34
CA PRO A 52 -12.88 0.29 11.04
C PRO A 52 -12.73 0.51 9.53
N SER A 53 -12.76 1.78 9.12
CA SER A 53 -12.35 2.15 7.76
C SER A 53 -10.86 1.91 7.57
N LEU A 54 -10.50 1.32 6.44
CA LEU A 54 -9.12 1.16 6.01
C LEU A 54 -8.93 1.96 4.72
N LEU A 55 -7.89 2.79 4.67
CA LEU A 55 -7.40 3.30 3.41
C LEU A 55 -6.19 2.48 2.96
N VAL A 56 -6.23 2.00 1.71
CA VAL A 56 -5.09 1.38 1.04
C VAL A 56 -4.60 2.33 -0.05
N SER A 57 -3.30 2.60 -0.06
CA SER A 57 -2.63 3.39 -1.11
C SER A 57 -1.44 2.62 -1.66
N LEU A 58 -1.27 2.58 -2.97
CA LEU A 58 -0.08 2.09 -3.65
C LEU A 58 0.53 3.24 -4.42
N ARG A 59 1.67 3.74 -3.96
CA ARG A 59 2.41 4.79 -4.64
C ARG A 59 3.59 4.20 -5.38
N LEU A 60 3.59 4.36 -6.69
CA LEU A 60 4.60 3.91 -7.63
C LEU A 60 5.45 5.11 -8.05
N ARG A 61 6.77 4.95 -8.04
CA ARG A 61 7.68 5.96 -8.59
C ARG A 61 8.44 5.33 -9.75
N PRO A 62 8.48 5.98 -10.91
CA PRO A 62 9.23 5.46 -12.05
C PRO A 62 10.70 5.35 -11.68
N LEU A 63 11.30 4.24 -12.07
CA LEU A 63 12.73 4.03 -12.00
C LEU A 63 13.42 4.77 -13.14
N ILE A 64 14.75 4.91 -13.03
CA ILE A 64 15.55 5.52 -14.10
C ILE A 64 15.41 4.64 -15.35
N GLY A 65 14.89 5.23 -16.43
CA GLY A 65 14.65 4.54 -17.71
C GLY A 65 13.19 4.18 -17.96
N GLU A 66 12.29 4.38 -16.99
CA GLU A 66 10.86 4.22 -17.17
C GLU A 66 10.20 5.55 -17.54
N ASP A 67 9.26 5.52 -18.48
CA ASP A 67 8.51 6.72 -18.87
C ASP A 67 7.38 6.99 -17.88
N LEU A 68 7.37 8.18 -17.29
CA LEU A 68 6.20 8.78 -16.65
C LEU A 68 6.02 10.20 -17.17
N TYR A 69 4.84 10.48 -17.72
CA TYR A 69 4.47 11.83 -18.11
C TYR A 69 2.98 12.08 -17.94
N CYS A 70 2.64 13.32 -17.59
CA CYS A 70 1.28 13.79 -17.42
C CYS A 70 1.17 15.23 -17.96
N THR A 71 0.48 15.40 -19.10
CA THR A 71 0.38 16.71 -19.78
C THR A 71 -0.33 17.77 -18.93
N GLU A 72 -1.28 17.35 -18.09
CA GLU A 72 -2.07 18.29 -17.25
C GLU A 72 -1.42 18.54 -15.88
N GLY A 73 -0.24 17.97 -15.62
CA GLY A 73 0.47 18.08 -14.35
C GLY A 73 -0.09 17.16 -13.25
N LEU A 74 -1.41 17.03 -13.15
CA LEU A 74 -2.08 16.07 -12.26
C LEU A 74 -3.39 15.59 -12.88
N LEU A 75 -3.51 14.28 -13.08
CA LEU A 75 -4.74 13.63 -13.52
C LEU A 75 -5.31 12.74 -12.43
N TRP A 76 -6.62 12.65 -12.42
CA TRP A 76 -7.39 11.86 -11.48
C TRP A 76 -8.38 10.98 -12.24
N LEU A 77 -8.24 9.67 -12.09
CA LEU A 77 -9.00 8.68 -12.83
C LEU A 77 -9.68 7.73 -11.85
N ALA A 78 -10.94 7.41 -12.09
CA ALA A 78 -11.66 6.42 -11.32
C ALA A 78 -11.74 5.10 -12.08
N LEU A 79 -11.32 4.01 -11.44
CA LEU A 79 -11.10 2.73 -12.10
C LEU A 79 -11.46 1.53 -11.23
N SER A 80 -11.80 0.44 -11.91
CA SER A 80 -12.03 -0.86 -11.31
C SER A 80 -10.67 -1.53 -11.06
N PHE A 81 -10.27 -1.63 -9.80
CA PHE A 81 -9.09 -2.39 -9.40
C PHE A 81 -9.23 -3.87 -9.68
N ARG A 82 -10.47 -4.40 -9.74
CA ARG A 82 -10.72 -5.77 -10.20
C ARG A 82 -10.31 -5.95 -11.66
N ASP A 83 -10.74 -5.07 -12.54
CA ASP A 83 -10.41 -5.17 -13.96
C ASP A 83 -8.94 -4.86 -14.20
N PHE A 84 -8.38 -3.91 -13.45
CA PHE A 84 -6.95 -3.64 -13.46
C PHE A 84 -6.13 -4.87 -13.04
N TYR A 85 -6.51 -5.54 -11.96
CA TYR A 85 -5.87 -6.77 -11.50
C TYR A 85 -5.99 -7.92 -12.53
N ASN A 86 -7.15 -8.05 -13.18
CA ASN A 86 -7.36 -9.06 -14.22
C ASN A 86 -6.47 -8.81 -15.43
N ASN A 87 -6.32 -7.55 -15.86
CA ASN A 87 -5.38 -7.18 -16.94
C ASN A 87 -3.92 -7.49 -16.53
N LEU A 88 -3.54 -7.20 -15.29
CA LEU A 88 -2.23 -7.59 -14.73
C LEU A 88 -2.04 -9.11 -14.60
N SER A 89 -3.12 -9.90 -14.64
CA SER A 89 -3.04 -11.36 -14.56
C SER A 89 -2.59 -12.01 -15.87
N LEU A 90 -2.55 -11.24 -16.97
CA LEU A 90 -2.00 -11.69 -18.25
C LEU A 90 -0.47 -11.83 -18.25
N TYR A 91 0.20 -11.26 -17.25
CA TYR A 91 1.67 -11.23 -17.14
C TYR A 91 2.18 -12.55 -16.57
N GLU A 92 3.12 -13.17 -17.29
CA GLU A 92 3.69 -14.46 -16.90
C GLU A 92 5.03 -14.27 -16.18
N ASP A 93 5.80 -13.23 -16.52
CA ASP A 93 7.14 -12.97 -15.98
C ASP A 93 7.29 -11.55 -15.39
N ASP A 94 8.23 -11.40 -14.47
CA ASP A 94 8.61 -10.09 -13.89
C ASP A 94 9.43 -9.25 -14.87
N ASP A 95 10.05 -9.87 -15.89
CA ASP A 95 10.82 -9.17 -16.94
C ASP A 95 9.93 -8.61 -18.07
N ASP A 96 8.61 -8.74 -17.98
CA ASP A 96 7.68 -8.29 -19.03
C ASP A 96 7.44 -6.77 -18.96
N PHE A 97 7.41 -6.12 -20.13
CA PHE A 97 7.11 -4.70 -20.23
C PHE A 97 5.63 -4.45 -19.96
N PHE A 98 5.34 -3.43 -19.13
CA PHE A 98 4.01 -2.96 -18.81
C PHE A 98 3.88 -1.47 -19.13
N GLY A 99 2.82 -1.08 -19.83
CA GLY A 99 2.50 0.33 -20.08
C GLY A 99 1.03 0.65 -19.85
N ILE A 100 0.75 1.79 -19.24
CA ILE A 100 -0.59 2.40 -19.15
C ILE A 100 -0.55 3.73 -19.89
N TYR A 101 -1.47 3.91 -20.83
CA TYR A 101 -1.58 5.15 -21.59
C TYR A 101 -3.02 5.62 -21.67
N GLY A 102 -3.22 6.93 -21.74
CA GLY A 102 -4.54 7.49 -21.91
C GLY A 102 -4.55 8.98 -22.19
N SER A 103 -5.76 9.51 -22.37
CA SER A 103 -6.03 10.94 -22.46
C SER A 103 -7.14 11.31 -21.49
N ALA A 104 -7.08 12.52 -20.92
CA ALA A 104 -8.08 13.02 -19.97
C ALA A 104 -9.49 13.04 -20.57
N ASP A 105 -9.57 13.29 -21.88
CA ASP A 105 -10.83 13.35 -22.63
C ASP A 105 -11.45 11.98 -22.89
N LEU A 106 -10.66 10.91 -22.75
CA LEU A 106 -11.10 9.55 -23.03
C LEU A 106 -11.47 8.86 -21.71
N ARG A 107 -12.72 8.38 -21.62
CA ARG A 107 -13.19 7.53 -20.50
C ARG A 107 -12.61 6.11 -20.54
N ARG A 108 -11.40 5.95 -21.10
CA ARG A 108 -10.74 4.66 -21.29
C ARG A 108 -9.25 4.81 -21.08
N ILE A 109 -8.65 3.78 -20.49
CA ILE A 109 -7.20 3.61 -20.41
C ILE A 109 -6.78 2.39 -21.21
N ARG A 110 -5.62 2.50 -21.84
CA ARG A 110 -5.02 1.45 -22.65
C ARG A 110 -3.87 0.82 -21.88
N PHE A 111 -3.86 -0.50 -21.83
CA PHE A 111 -2.78 -1.30 -21.28
C PHE A 111 -2.02 -1.97 -22.41
N VAL A 112 -0.71 -1.80 -22.40
CA VAL A 112 0.21 -2.47 -23.32
C VAL A 112 1.07 -3.42 -22.51
N LEU A 113 1.06 -4.69 -22.92
CA LEU A 113 1.91 -5.75 -22.37
C LEU A 113 2.78 -6.29 -23.49
N VAL A 114 4.08 -6.38 -23.25
CA VAL A 114 5.01 -7.10 -24.13
C VAL A 114 5.77 -8.11 -23.30
N ASN A 115 5.63 -9.40 -23.63
CA ASN A 115 6.44 -10.43 -23.01
C ASN A 115 7.82 -10.47 -23.66
N ASN A 116 8.85 -10.18 -22.89
CA ASN A 116 10.20 -9.98 -23.44
C ASN A 116 10.85 -11.27 -23.95
N ARG A 117 10.37 -12.45 -23.55
CA ARG A 117 10.92 -13.75 -23.99
C ARG A 117 10.21 -14.32 -25.21
N THR A 118 8.90 -14.14 -25.30
CA THR A 118 8.05 -14.71 -26.35
C THR A 118 7.64 -13.69 -27.40
N GLU A 119 7.93 -12.41 -27.17
CA GLU A 119 7.51 -11.26 -27.98
C GLU A 119 5.98 -11.16 -28.15
N ARG A 120 5.22 -11.84 -27.30
CA ARG A 120 3.76 -11.74 -27.30
C ARG A 120 3.35 -10.35 -26.88
N PHE A 121 2.41 -9.79 -27.64
CA PHE A 121 1.90 -8.45 -27.47
C PHE A 121 0.42 -8.51 -27.12
N TRP A 122 0.03 -7.83 -26.04
CA TRP A 122 -1.37 -7.61 -25.70
C TRP A 122 -1.65 -6.12 -25.56
N ASP A 123 -2.78 -5.73 -26.16
CA ASP A 123 -3.31 -4.38 -26.09
C ASP A 123 -4.75 -4.46 -25.61
N GLN A 124 -4.95 -4.03 -24.36
CA GLN A 124 -6.24 -4.08 -23.69
C GLN A 124 -6.74 -2.67 -23.41
N GLN A 125 -8.05 -2.49 -23.45
CA GLN A 125 -8.69 -1.24 -23.02
C GLN A 125 -9.57 -1.52 -21.82
N MET A 126 -9.63 -0.56 -20.92
CA MET A 126 -10.50 -0.61 -19.76
C MET A 126 -11.26 0.70 -19.63
N ASP A 127 -12.57 0.59 -19.45
CA ASP A 127 -13.43 1.74 -19.22
C ASP A 127 -13.18 2.34 -17.82
N LEU A 128 -13.09 3.67 -17.78
CA LEU A 128 -13.10 4.45 -16.56
C LEU A 128 -14.56 4.76 -16.19
N PHE A 129 -14.86 4.74 -14.90
CA PHE A 129 -16.17 5.19 -14.43
C PHE A 129 -16.10 6.61 -13.88
N THR A 130 -17.26 7.21 -13.63
CA THR A 130 -17.36 8.53 -13.00
C THR A 130 -17.65 8.36 -11.51
N ILE A 131 -16.93 9.10 -10.66
CA ILE A 131 -17.23 9.17 -9.23
C ILE A 131 -18.09 10.42 -8.99
N ASP A 132 -19.32 10.22 -8.52
CA ASP A 132 -20.24 11.32 -8.12
C ASP A 132 -19.94 11.87 -6.71
N ARG A 133 -19.05 11.22 -5.96
CA ARG A 133 -18.64 11.63 -4.60
C ARG A 133 -17.33 12.45 -4.65
N GLY A 134 -17.15 13.34 -3.67
CA GLY A 134 -15.94 14.16 -3.58
C GLY A 134 -14.65 13.33 -3.63
N ARG A 135 -13.59 13.92 -4.19
CA ARG A 135 -12.30 13.25 -4.43
C ARG A 135 -11.73 12.67 -3.14
N MET A 136 -11.09 11.50 -3.19
CA MET A 136 -10.35 11.01 -2.04
C MET A 136 -9.17 11.93 -1.75
N ILE A 137 -9.00 12.29 -0.48
CA ILE A 137 -7.84 13.02 -0.01
C ILE A 137 -6.81 11.97 0.40
N ALA A 138 -5.72 11.84 -0.36
CA ALA A 138 -4.61 10.96 -0.03
C ALA A 138 -3.96 11.45 1.30
N PRO A 139 -3.94 10.64 2.37
CA PRO A 139 -3.49 11.10 3.68
C PRO A 139 -1.98 11.25 3.80
N GLU A 140 -1.23 10.67 2.86
CA GLU A 140 0.23 10.85 2.72
C GLU A 140 0.65 12.33 2.62
N PHE A 141 -0.28 13.21 2.21
CA PHE A 141 -0.03 14.66 2.18
C PHE A 141 -0.38 15.40 3.48
N HIS A 142 -1.01 14.73 4.44
CA HIS A 142 -1.59 15.38 5.63
C HIS A 142 -1.05 14.86 6.96
N TYR A 143 -0.45 13.67 7.00
CA TYR A 143 0.09 13.11 8.24
C TYR A 143 1.58 13.40 8.42
N VAL A 144 1.89 14.12 9.51
CA VAL A 144 3.25 14.19 10.04
C VAL A 144 3.43 13.02 11.01
N TYR A 145 4.32 12.09 10.67
CA TYR A 145 4.65 10.95 11.52
C TYR A 145 5.83 11.30 12.43
N ASN A 146 5.65 11.10 13.74
CA ASN A 146 6.66 11.42 14.73
C ASN A 146 7.51 10.21 15.10
N VAL A 147 6.98 9.00 14.92
CA VAL A 147 7.67 7.75 15.24
C VAL A 147 7.64 6.82 14.04
N VAL A 148 8.75 6.12 13.82
CA VAL A 148 8.87 5.07 12.82
C VAL A 148 9.47 3.81 13.44
N VAL A 149 8.84 2.67 13.19
CA VAL A 149 9.28 1.35 13.65
C VAL A 149 9.41 0.41 12.44
N GLY A 150 10.64 0.05 12.09
CA GLY A 150 10.94 -0.87 11.00
C GLY A 150 11.11 -2.32 11.48
N ILE A 151 10.24 -3.24 11.06
CA ILE A 151 10.21 -4.62 11.56
C ILE A 151 10.49 -5.58 10.40
N PRO A 152 11.44 -6.55 10.53
CA PRO A 152 11.66 -7.55 9.49
C PRO A 152 10.36 -8.29 9.17
N SER A 153 10.05 -8.48 7.89
CA SER A 153 8.72 -8.98 7.47
C SER A 153 8.39 -10.36 8.03
N GLY A 154 9.39 -11.24 8.23
CA GLY A 154 9.20 -12.53 8.87
C GLY A 154 8.80 -12.44 10.36
N ILE A 155 9.40 -11.49 11.09
CA ILE A 155 9.05 -11.21 12.49
C ILE A 155 7.66 -10.58 12.57
N PHE A 156 7.40 -9.59 11.71
CA PHE A 156 6.08 -8.96 11.61
C PHE A 156 4.98 -9.97 11.29
N GLY A 157 5.23 -10.90 10.37
CA GLY A 157 4.27 -11.93 10.02
C GLY A 157 3.93 -12.84 11.20
N SER A 158 4.94 -13.31 11.93
CA SER A 158 4.76 -14.09 13.16
C SER A 158 3.99 -13.31 14.22
N LEU A 159 4.30 -12.03 14.39
CA LEU A 159 3.63 -11.13 15.33
C LEU A 159 2.14 -10.98 14.99
N ILE A 160 1.79 -10.65 13.75
CA ILE A 160 0.40 -10.44 13.34
C ILE A 160 -0.41 -11.73 13.44
N MET A 161 0.15 -12.86 13.01
CA MET A 161 -0.51 -14.17 13.13
C MET A 161 -0.75 -14.60 14.59
N ASN A 162 0.11 -14.18 15.51
CA ASN A 162 -0.03 -14.49 16.92
C ASN A 162 -1.09 -13.58 17.56
N LEU A 163 -0.94 -12.25 17.40
CA LEU A 163 -1.82 -11.26 18.01
C LEU A 163 -3.27 -11.37 17.53
N SER A 164 -3.50 -11.69 16.25
CA SER A 164 -4.85 -11.82 15.68
C SER A 164 -5.70 -12.92 16.32
N ARG A 165 -5.08 -13.86 17.03
CA ARG A 165 -5.79 -14.93 17.78
C ARG A 165 -6.42 -14.42 19.07
N PHE A 166 -5.95 -13.28 19.60
CA PHE A 166 -6.36 -12.73 20.89
C PHE A 166 -7.26 -11.50 20.76
N GLY A 167 -7.25 -10.85 19.60
CA GLY A 167 -8.06 -9.66 19.34
C GLY A 167 -7.60 -8.91 18.09
N MET A 168 -8.40 -7.92 17.69
CA MET A 168 -8.17 -7.18 16.46
C MET A 168 -7.60 -5.78 16.68
N THR A 169 -7.55 -5.29 17.92
CA THR A 169 -6.98 -3.98 18.26
C THR A 169 -5.65 -4.19 18.98
N VAL A 170 -4.57 -3.69 18.37
CA VAL A 170 -3.21 -3.77 18.89
C VAL A 170 -2.82 -2.43 19.48
N SER A 171 -2.34 -2.44 20.73
CA SER A 171 -1.62 -1.30 21.32
C SER A 171 -0.13 -1.55 21.21
N ALA A 172 0.62 -0.61 20.63
CA ALA A 172 2.07 -0.64 20.53
C ALA A 172 2.66 0.52 21.32
N LEU A 173 3.46 0.22 22.34
CA LEU A 173 4.20 1.20 23.13
C LEU A 173 5.64 1.24 22.66
N VAL A 174 6.07 2.35 22.09
CA VAL A 174 7.40 2.53 21.48
C VAL A 174 8.28 3.37 22.40
N THR A 175 9.49 2.88 22.69
CA THR A 175 10.56 3.60 23.39
C THR A 175 11.81 3.66 22.50
N GLU A 176 12.87 4.36 22.91
CA GLU A 176 14.14 4.43 22.15
C GLU A 176 14.76 3.05 21.85
N THR A 177 14.50 2.06 22.71
CA THR A 177 15.19 0.78 22.72
C THR A 177 14.29 -0.40 22.33
N GLN A 178 12.97 -0.28 22.48
CA GLN A 178 12.04 -1.38 22.23
C GLN A 178 10.66 -0.90 21.81
N VAL A 179 9.91 -1.80 21.17
CA VAL A 179 8.47 -1.66 20.97
C VAL A 179 7.76 -2.83 21.64
N THR A 180 6.71 -2.53 22.39
CA THR A 180 5.86 -3.52 23.07
C THR A 180 4.48 -3.55 22.42
N PHE A 181 4.13 -4.66 21.78
CA PHE A 181 2.80 -4.91 21.23
C PHE A 181 1.95 -5.67 22.23
N THR A 182 0.71 -5.21 22.43
CA THR A 182 -0.24 -5.77 23.38
C THR A 182 -1.61 -5.96 22.73
N VAL A 183 -2.19 -7.14 22.93
CA VAL A 183 -3.59 -7.45 22.62
C VAL A 183 -4.16 -8.24 23.78
N GLY A 184 -5.14 -7.68 24.49
CA GLY A 184 -5.64 -8.27 25.74
C GLY A 184 -4.51 -8.50 26.74
N ASN A 185 -4.32 -9.75 27.17
CA ASN A 185 -3.27 -10.14 28.11
C ASN A 185 -1.96 -10.60 27.43
N VAL A 186 -1.90 -10.62 26.10
CA VAL A 186 -0.72 -11.06 25.36
C VAL A 186 0.19 -9.89 25.04
N LYS A 187 1.49 -10.07 25.31
CA LYS A 187 2.53 -9.08 25.12
C LYS A 187 3.67 -9.66 24.30
N ILE A 188 4.10 -8.94 23.25
CA ILE A 188 5.27 -9.25 22.44
C ILE A 188 6.18 -8.02 22.46
N VAL A 189 7.46 -8.21 22.76
CA VAL A 189 8.44 -7.12 22.82
C VAL A 189 9.47 -7.36 21.72
N LEU A 190 9.72 -6.35 20.90
CA LEU A 190 10.83 -6.33 19.94
C LEU A 190 11.87 -5.32 20.40
N ARG A 191 13.14 -5.71 20.42
CA ARG A 191 14.25 -4.89 20.91
C ARG A 191 15.18 -4.48 19.78
N LYS A 192 15.58 -3.21 19.80
CA LYS A 192 16.53 -2.64 18.83
C LYS A 192 17.92 -3.27 18.95
N GLU A 193 18.35 -3.57 20.18
CA GLU A 193 19.66 -4.19 20.48
C GLU A 193 19.79 -5.63 19.95
N LEU A 194 18.66 -6.32 19.75
CA LEU A 194 18.61 -7.68 19.20
C LEU A 194 18.33 -7.69 17.69
N GLU A 195 18.35 -6.50 17.05
CA GLU A 195 18.04 -6.31 15.62
C GLU A 195 16.61 -6.76 15.21
N GLU A 196 15.72 -6.95 16.18
CA GLU A 196 14.33 -7.36 15.94
C GLU A 196 13.49 -6.21 15.37
N CYS A 197 13.91 -4.96 15.61
CA CYS A 197 13.28 -3.77 15.06
C CYS A 197 14.28 -2.61 14.88
N ILE A 198 13.93 -1.67 14.04
CA ILE A 198 14.57 -0.35 13.92
C ILE A 198 13.58 0.66 14.50
N ILE A 199 14.06 1.56 15.36
CA ILE A 199 13.23 2.64 15.93
C ILE A 199 13.89 3.98 15.62
N GLY A 200 13.10 4.90 15.09
CA GLY A 200 13.50 6.28 14.79
C GLY A 200 12.36 7.27 15.02
N GLY A 201 12.70 8.56 14.91
CA GLY A 201 11.79 9.68 15.17
C GLY A 201 11.88 10.23 16.59
N ALA A 202 10.88 11.02 17.00
CA ALA A 202 10.79 11.70 18.29
C ALA A 202 10.30 10.77 19.41
N VAL A 203 10.98 9.63 19.57
CA VAL A 203 10.79 8.70 20.68
C VAL A 203 11.78 9.10 21.76
N GLY A 204 11.61 10.26 22.40
CA GLY A 204 12.53 10.74 23.43
C GLY A 204 12.27 10.11 24.80
N GLU A 205 12.25 10.93 25.85
CA GLU A 205 12.02 10.48 27.23
C GLU A 205 10.65 9.80 27.46
N ASN A 206 9.63 10.16 26.66
CA ASN A 206 8.27 9.65 26.81
C ASN A 206 7.96 8.57 25.76
N PRO A 207 7.46 7.39 26.18
CA PRO A 207 6.98 6.37 25.26
C PRO A 207 5.85 6.89 24.36
N VAL A 208 5.90 6.52 23.08
CA VAL A 208 4.82 6.83 22.14
C VAL A 208 3.85 5.64 22.09
N SER A 209 2.57 5.91 22.37
CA SER A 209 1.50 4.91 22.25
C SER A 209 0.87 4.98 20.87
N LEU A 210 0.82 3.84 20.18
CA LEU A 210 0.13 3.65 18.92
C LEU A 210 -1.00 2.64 19.14
N VAL A 211 -2.16 2.88 18.53
CA VAL A 211 -3.28 1.94 18.54
C VAL A 211 -3.75 1.74 17.11
N PHE A 212 -3.90 0.50 16.70
CA PHE A 212 -4.34 0.19 15.34
C PHE A 212 -5.07 -1.15 15.25
N HIS A 213 -5.93 -1.27 14.24
CA HIS A 213 -6.67 -2.48 13.97
C HIS A 213 -5.97 -3.40 12.96
N ILE A 214 -5.98 -4.71 13.24
CA ILE A 214 -5.45 -5.78 12.40
C ILE A 214 -6.56 -6.64 11.77
N HIS A 215 -7.74 -6.05 11.55
CA HIS A 215 -8.87 -6.73 10.89
C HIS A 215 -8.47 -7.37 9.56
N TYR A 216 -7.70 -6.63 8.76
CA TYR A 216 -7.16 -7.06 7.47
C TYR A 216 -5.77 -7.72 7.59
N SER A 217 -5.51 -8.42 8.71
CA SER A 217 -4.23 -9.08 9.01
C SER A 217 -3.73 -9.99 7.91
N ASN A 218 -4.61 -10.75 7.24
CA ASN A 218 -4.22 -11.60 6.11
C ASN A 218 -3.65 -10.79 4.94
N THR A 219 -4.26 -9.65 4.61
CA THR A 219 -3.76 -8.76 3.54
C THR A 219 -2.45 -8.11 3.95
N MET A 220 -2.36 -7.60 5.17
CA MET A 220 -1.13 -6.99 5.71
C MET A 220 0.02 -8.01 5.73
N LEU A 221 -0.25 -9.24 6.14
CA LEU A 221 0.71 -10.35 6.14
C LEU A 221 1.22 -10.64 4.73
N ARG A 222 0.32 -10.83 3.74
CA ARG A 222 0.74 -11.07 2.36
C ARG A 222 1.54 -9.92 1.77
N SER A 223 1.12 -8.70 2.06
CA SER A 223 1.79 -7.48 1.61
C SER A 223 3.17 -7.30 2.25
N SER A 224 3.35 -7.76 3.50
CA SER A 224 4.64 -7.70 4.18
C SER A 224 5.72 -8.52 3.46
N PHE A 225 5.34 -9.61 2.77
CA PHE A 225 6.29 -10.44 2.00
C PHE A 225 6.76 -9.80 0.69
N LEU A 226 6.24 -8.62 0.31
CA LEU A 226 6.73 -7.85 -0.84
C LEU A 226 8.03 -7.09 -0.52
N SER A 227 8.43 -7.05 0.75
CA SER A 227 9.65 -6.41 1.23
C SER A 227 10.35 -7.26 2.29
N LYS A 228 11.61 -6.94 2.56
CA LYS A 228 12.38 -7.54 3.67
C LYS A 228 11.96 -6.96 5.04
N ARG A 229 11.36 -5.76 5.04
CA ARG A 229 11.01 -5.01 6.24
C ARG A 229 9.76 -4.18 5.99
N VAL A 230 8.84 -4.20 6.93
CA VAL A 230 7.69 -3.28 6.98
C VAL A 230 7.96 -2.14 7.92
N TRP A 231 7.26 -1.03 7.73
CA TRP A 231 7.42 0.17 8.54
C TRP A 231 6.08 0.58 9.13
N LEU A 232 6.02 0.65 10.45
CA LEU A 232 4.91 1.28 11.18
C LEU A 232 5.28 2.73 11.43
N LEU A 233 4.47 3.64 10.89
CA LEU A 233 4.61 5.07 11.08
C LEU A 233 3.43 5.57 11.91
N GLY A 234 3.73 6.29 12.98
CA GLY A 234 2.75 6.73 13.95
C GLY A 234 2.85 8.22 14.23
N GLN A 235 1.71 8.83 14.53
CA GLN A 235 1.65 10.17 15.09
C GLN A 235 1.70 10.06 16.62
N SER A 236 2.48 10.92 17.28
CA SER A 236 2.50 10.94 18.74
C SER A 236 1.12 11.34 19.27
N ASN A 237 0.48 10.46 20.05
CA ASN A 237 -0.88 10.63 20.57
C ASN A 237 -1.99 10.74 19.51
N GLY A 238 -1.70 10.38 18.24
CA GLY A 238 -2.68 10.37 17.18
C GLY A 238 -3.38 9.01 17.04
N SER A 239 -4.58 9.02 16.47
CA SER A 239 -5.38 7.82 16.22
C SER A 239 -5.09 7.15 14.88
N SER A 240 -4.06 7.58 14.14
CA SER A 240 -3.74 7.04 12.82
C SER A 240 -2.34 6.46 12.79
N VAL A 241 -2.26 5.18 12.45
CA VAL A 241 -1.02 4.46 12.20
C VAL A 241 -1.00 4.08 10.72
N MET A 242 0.14 4.25 10.07
CA MET A 242 0.34 3.77 8.71
C MET A 242 1.30 2.59 8.73
N LEU A 243 0.86 1.45 8.20
CA LEU A 243 1.75 0.35 7.83
C LEU A 243 2.19 0.55 6.38
N ASN A 244 3.47 0.82 6.17
CA ASN A 244 4.10 0.83 4.87
C ASN A 244 4.82 -0.50 4.60
N CYS A 245 4.44 -1.15 3.50
CA CYS A 245 5.08 -2.32 2.92
C CYS A 245 5.71 -1.89 1.59
N PRO A 246 7.04 -1.66 1.54
CA PRO A 246 7.73 -1.41 0.29
C PRO A 246 7.47 -2.56 -0.71
N VAL A 247 7.39 -2.22 -2.00
CA VAL A 247 7.12 -3.17 -3.09
C VAL A 247 8.38 -3.24 -3.96
N GLY A 248 9.38 -3.99 -3.51
CA GLY A 248 10.69 -4.04 -4.16
C GLY A 248 11.25 -2.63 -4.40
N THR A 249 11.57 -2.32 -5.66
CA THR A 249 12.00 -0.99 -6.13
C THR A 249 10.86 -0.15 -6.70
N LEU A 250 9.67 -0.72 -6.92
CA LEU A 250 8.56 -0.06 -7.62
C LEU A 250 7.91 1.06 -6.80
N GLY A 251 7.88 0.92 -5.48
CA GLY A 251 7.19 1.89 -4.63
C GLY A 251 6.77 1.36 -3.26
N ASN A 252 5.66 1.89 -2.76
CA ASN A 252 5.20 1.68 -1.39
C ASN A 252 3.70 1.35 -1.36
N LEU A 253 3.36 0.23 -0.74
CA LEU A 253 1.97 -0.15 -0.43
C LEU A 253 1.68 0.20 1.03
N MET A 254 0.79 1.15 1.25
CA MET A 254 0.50 1.77 2.53
C MET A 254 -0.93 1.45 2.97
N PHE A 255 -1.06 1.05 4.23
CA PHE A 255 -2.32 0.81 4.91
C PHE A 255 -2.46 1.84 6.02
N TYR A 256 -3.41 2.75 5.90
CA TYR A 256 -3.73 3.70 6.96
C TYR A 256 -4.84 3.11 7.81
N VAL A 257 -4.45 2.73 9.01
CA VAL A 257 -5.28 2.05 9.99
C VAL A 257 -5.52 2.98 11.18
N GLY A 258 -6.80 3.20 11.47
CA GLY A 258 -7.28 3.78 12.72
C GLY A 258 -7.93 2.70 13.57
#